data_AF-A0AAJ6XZT5-F1
#
_entry.id   AF-A0AAJ6XZT5-F1
#
_cell.length_a   1.000
_cell.length_b   1.000
_cell.length_c   1.000
_cell.angle_alpha   90.00
_cell.angle_beta   90.00
_cell.angle_gamma   90.00
#
_symmetry.space_group_name_H-M   'P 1'
#
loop_
_entity.id
_entity.type
_entity.pdbx_description
1 polymer ?
#
loop_
_entity_poly.entity_id
_entity_poly.type
_entity_poly.pdbx_seq_one_letter_code
_entity_poly.pdbx_strand_id
1 'polypeptide(L)'
;MSDARVLAEQQIWAAVTEGAKNQAFNCTNGDVFTWKSLWKVLCEVFDVGFVACEESDEKFDWLGMMKGKGKMWDEIVEKYELLETKIEDITCFEALNVVLNYRFQHFCSMIKSREFGFLGYADTLKSIQMWVGRLGAMKMIPRR
;
A
#
# COMPACT_ATOMS: atom_id res chain seq x y z
N MET A 1 7.95 -1.22 -1.36
CA MET A 1 6.85 -0.39 -0.85
C MET A 1 7.40 0.99 -0.55
N SER A 2 6.63 2.03 -0.84
CA SER A 2 7.02 3.43 -0.61
C SER A 2 5.83 4.18 -0.03
N ASP A 3 5.97 4.66 1.20
CA ASP A 3 5.00 5.49 1.88
C ASP A 3 4.94 6.84 1.16
N ALA A 4 3.72 7.32 0.88
CA ALA A 4 3.54 8.57 0.14
C ALA A 4 4.19 9.79 0.84
N ARG A 5 4.33 9.75 2.17
CA ARG A 5 5.02 10.80 2.94
C ARG A 5 6.52 10.78 2.68
N VAL A 6 7.15 9.60 2.70
CA VAL A 6 8.58 9.45 2.38
C VAL A 6 8.86 9.88 0.94
N LEU A 7 7.97 9.52 0.01
CA LEU A 7 8.07 9.97 -1.37
C LEU A 7 7.99 11.50 -1.48
N ALA A 8 7.01 12.12 -0.83
CA ALA A 8 6.87 13.58 -0.83
C ALA A 8 8.09 14.27 -0.18
N GLU A 9 8.56 13.77 0.96
CA GLU A 9 9.76 14.27 1.64
C GLU A 9 10.99 14.17 0.75
N GLN A 10 11.17 13.06 0.02
CA GLN A 10 12.31 12.89 -0.88
C GLN A 10 12.23 13.81 -2.10
N GLN A 11 11.04 14.05 -2.66
CA GLN A 11 10.85 15.00 -3.76
C GLN A 11 11.17 16.43 -3.31
N ILE A 12 10.68 16.84 -2.13
CA ILE A 12 10.99 18.15 -1.54
C ILE A 12 12.49 18.27 -1.29
N TRP A 13 13.10 17.26 -0.65
CA TRP A 13 14.54 17.22 -0.40
C TRP A 13 15.36 17.38 -1.69
N ALA A 14 15.01 16.63 -2.75
CA ALA A 14 15.72 16.70 -4.02
C ALA A 14 15.57 18.07 -4.69
N ALA A 15 14.44 18.75 -4.51
CA ALA A 15 14.19 20.08 -5.07
C ALA A 15 14.99 21.20 -4.38
N VAL A 16 15.27 21.07 -3.08
CA VAL A 16 15.93 22.13 -2.28
C VAL A 16 17.40 21.84 -1.96
N THR A 17 17.89 20.63 -2.24
CA THR A 17 19.28 20.24 -1.95
C THR A 17 20.14 20.43 -3.20
N GLU A 18 21.08 21.37 -3.16
CA GLU A 18 21.93 21.69 -4.31
C GLU A 18 22.67 20.47 -4.87
N GLY A 19 23.22 19.62 -3.99
CA GLY A 19 23.92 18.40 -4.37
C GLY A 19 23.02 17.30 -4.95
N ALA A 20 21.71 17.39 -4.81
CA ALA A 20 20.76 16.38 -5.30
C ALA A 20 20.20 16.69 -6.70
N LYS A 21 20.49 17.87 -7.28
CA LYS A 21 20.02 18.27 -8.60
C LYS A 21 20.55 17.34 -9.70
N ASN A 22 19.75 17.15 -10.75
CA ASN A 22 20.08 16.32 -11.91
C ASN A 22 20.45 14.87 -11.57
N GLN A 23 19.87 14.33 -10.50
CA GLN A 23 20.07 12.95 -10.08
C GLN A 23 18.76 12.16 -10.15
N ALA A 24 18.86 10.91 -10.59
CA ALA A 24 17.82 9.91 -10.37
C ALA A 24 18.08 9.18 -9.05
N PHE A 25 17.06 9.08 -8.20
CA PHE A 25 17.10 8.35 -6.93
C PHE A 25 15.94 7.35 -6.86
N ASN A 26 16.20 6.17 -6.31
CA ASN A 26 15.14 5.28 -5.85
C ASN A 26 14.45 5.91 -4.63
N CYS A 27 13.19 5.53 -4.40
CA CYS A 27 12.42 5.89 -3.21
C CYS A 27 11.70 4.65 -2.67
N THR A 28 12.14 4.14 -1.53
CA THR A 28 11.47 3.08 -0.76
C THR A 28 11.51 3.41 0.73
N ASN A 29 10.72 2.70 1.52
CA ASN A 29 10.65 2.90 2.97
C ASN A 29 11.97 2.62 3.72
N GLY A 30 12.93 1.95 3.08
CA GLY A 30 14.23 1.64 3.67
C GLY A 30 14.29 0.35 4.49
N ASP A 31 13.15 -0.33 4.67
CA ASP A 31 13.00 -1.65 5.27
C ASP A 31 12.54 -2.72 4.25
N VAL A 32 12.36 -3.96 4.72
CA VAL A 32 11.82 -5.08 3.95
C VAL A 32 10.67 -5.74 4.72
N PHE A 33 9.74 -6.35 4.01
CA PHE A 33 8.59 -7.05 4.59
C PHE A 33 8.26 -8.31 3.77
N THR A 34 7.38 -9.17 4.30
CA THR A 34 6.78 -10.27 3.54
C THR A 34 5.28 -10.04 3.37
N TRP A 35 4.70 -10.51 2.28
CA TRP A 35 3.24 -10.46 2.11
C TRP A 35 2.49 -11.15 3.26
N LYS A 36 3.04 -12.25 3.79
CA LYS A 36 2.49 -12.93 4.97
C LYS A 36 2.44 -12.04 6.21
N SER A 37 3.49 -11.27 6.49
CA SER A 37 3.50 -10.35 7.64
C SER A 37 2.56 -9.17 7.42
N LEU A 38 2.49 -8.64 6.20
CA LEU A 38 1.54 -7.58 5.84
C LEU A 38 0.08 -8.03 6.00
N TRP A 39 -0.24 -9.25 5.55
CA TRP A 39 -1.61 -9.79 5.62
C TRP A 39 -2.09 -9.98 7.06
N LYS A 40 -1.21 -10.43 7.97
CA LYS A 40 -1.51 -10.51 9.40
C LYS A 40 -1.90 -9.15 9.98
N VAL A 41 -1.15 -8.10 9.66
CA VAL A 41 -1.46 -6.74 10.11
C VAL A 41 -2.80 -6.27 9.55
N LEU A 42 -3.11 -6.54 8.28
CA LEU A 42 -4.42 -6.22 7.72
C LEU A 42 -5.56 -6.95 8.45
N CYS A 43 -5.41 -8.25 8.72
CA CYS A 43 -6.39 -9.01 9.49
C CYS A 43 -6.62 -8.40 10.89
N GLU A 44 -5.56 -8.04 11.60
CA GLU A 44 -5.63 -7.37 12.90
C GLU A 44 -6.24 -5.97 12.84
N VAL A 45 -6.05 -5.25 11.74
CA VAL A 45 -6.61 -3.90 11.50
C VAL A 45 -8.09 -3.93 11.09
N PHE A 46 -8.58 -5.01 10.47
CA PHE A 46 -9.99 -5.16 10.06
C PHE A 46 -10.83 -6.15 10.88
N ASP A 47 -10.22 -6.90 11.79
CA ASP A 47 -10.83 -7.77 12.83
C ASP A 47 -11.40 -9.02 12.19
N VAL A 48 -10.60 -9.58 11.30
CA VAL A 48 -10.97 -10.75 10.51
C VAL A 48 -9.95 -11.86 10.75
N GLY A 49 -10.41 -13.10 10.67
CA GLY A 49 -9.53 -14.26 10.85
C GLY A 49 -8.42 -14.30 9.80
N PHE A 50 -7.19 -14.57 10.25
CA PHE A 50 -6.07 -14.80 9.35
C PHE A 50 -6.12 -16.22 8.78
N VAL A 51 -6.16 -16.33 7.45
CA VAL A 51 -5.99 -17.59 6.72
C VAL A 51 -4.63 -17.55 6.03
N ALA A 52 -3.79 -18.55 6.31
CA ALA A 52 -2.48 -18.65 5.67
C ALA A 52 -2.65 -18.99 4.18
N CYS A 53 -1.81 -18.40 3.33
CA CYS A 53 -1.71 -18.84 1.94
C CYS A 53 -1.22 -20.30 1.92
N GLU A 54 -1.92 -21.17 1.20
CA GLU A 54 -1.43 -22.51 0.90
C GLU A 54 -0.27 -22.40 -0.09
N GLU A 55 0.74 -23.25 0.06
CA GLU A 55 1.85 -23.34 -0.89
C GLU A 55 1.36 -24.07 -2.14
N SER A 56 0.90 -23.32 -3.14
CA SER A 56 0.55 -23.84 -4.45
C SER A 56 1.17 -23.00 -5.56
N ASP A 57 1.41 -23.61 -6.71
CA ASP A 57 1.87 -22.91 -7.93
C ASP A 57 0.73 -22.19 -8.66
N GLU A 58 -0.51 -22.36 -8.18
CA GLU A 58 -1.70 -21.76 -8.75
C GLU A 58 -1.79 -20.27 -8.39
N LYS A 59 -2.03 -19.44 -9.40
CA LYS A 59 -2.25 -18.02 -9.19
C LYS A 59 -3.64 -17.78 -8.63
N PHE A 60 -3.73 -16.96 -7.59
CA PHE A 60 -5.02 -16.53 -7.08
C PHE A 60 -5.65 -15.50 -8.03
N ASP A 61 -6.88 -15.74 -8.48
CA ASP A 61 -7.62 -14.84 -9.36
C ASP A 61 -8.33 -13.74 -8.57
N TRP A 62 -7.59 -12.67 -8.26
CA TRP A 62 -8.12 -11.50 -7.56
C TRP A 62 -9.19 -10.77 -8.37
N LEU A 63 -9.06 -10.75 -9.70
CA LEU A 63 -10.03 -10.08 -10.58
C LEU A 63 -11.36 -10.82 -10.58
N GLY A 64 -11.33 -12.15 -10.74
CA GLY A 64 -12.52 -12.99 -10.65
C GLY A 64 -13.20 -12.91 -9.29
N MET A 65 -12.42 -12.90 -8.20
CA MET A 65 -12.96 -12.78 -6.85
C MET A 65 -13.67 -11.45 -6.60
N MET A 66 -13.14 -10.33 -7.14
CA MET A 66 -13.71 -9.00 -6.93
C MET A 66 -14.78 -8.61 -7.95
N LYS A 67 -14.90 -9.38 -9.04
CA LYS A 67 -15.90 -9.17 -10.08
C LYS A 67 -17.32 -9.17 -9.49
N GLY A 68 -18.08 -8.12 -9.81
CA GLY A 68 -19.49 -8.00 -9.39
C GLY A 68 -19.70 -7.55 -7.95
N LYS A 69 -18.65 -7.22 -7.19
CA LYS A 69 -18.77 -6.69 -5.82
C LYS A 69 -19.14 -5.20 -5.74
N GLY A 70 -19.35 -4.52 -6.86
CA GLY A 70 -19.74 -3.10 -6.89
C GLY A 70 -21.00 -2.79 -6.09
N LYS A 71 -22.06 -3.61 -6.23
CA LYS A 71 -23.30 -3.42 -5.45
C LYS A 71 -23.09 -3.58 -3.94
N MET A 72 -22.26 -4.54 -3.54
CA MET A 72 -21.91 -4.75 -2.13
C MET A 72 -21.13 -3.54 -1.59
N TRP A 73 -20.30 -2.88 -2.41
CA TRP A 73 -19.66 -1.63 -2.02
C TRP A 73 -20.65 -0.48 -1.89
N ASP A 74 -21.59 -0.34 -2.83
CA ASP A 74 -22.65 0.68 -2.74
C ASP A 74 -23.45 0.55 -1.42
N GLU A 75 -23.78 -0.67 -1.00
CA GLU A 75 -24.44 -0.94 0.29
C GLU A 75 -23.56 -0.56 1.50
N ILE A 76 -22.24 -0.77 1.42
CA ILE A 76 -21.29 -0.36 2.47
C ILE A 76 -21.22 1.17 2.54
N VAL A 77 -21.15 1.85 1.39
CA VAL A 77 -21.11 3.31 1.32
C VAL A 77 -22.34 3.91 1.98
N GLU A 78 -23.53 3.41 1.65
CA GLU A 78 -24.80 3.86 2.24
C GLU A 78 -24.85 3.55 3.74
N LYS A 79 -24.58 2.31 4.14
CA LYS A 79 -24.68 1.88 5.54
C LYS A 79 -23.77 2.65 6.50
N TYR A 80 -22.55 2.98 6.06
CA TYR A 80 -21.55 3.65 6.90
C TYR A 80 -21.40 5.15 6.60
N GLU A 81 -22.31 5.72 5.78
CA GLU A 81 -22.31 7.15 5.40
C GLU A 81 -20.93 7.63 4.91
N LEU A 82 -20.34 6.82 4.02
CA LEU A 82 -19.03 7.07 3.42
C LEU A 82 -19.11 8.13 2.32
N LEU A 83 -17.95 8.57 1.85
CA LEU A 83 -17.87 9.35 0.63
C LEU A 83 -18.41 8.52 -0.54
N GLU A 84 -19.32 9.12 -1.31
CA GLU A 84 -19.92 8.46 -2.47
C GLU A 84 -18.85 8.13 -3.51
N THR A 85 -18.56 6.84 -3.65
CA THR A 85 -17.50 6.30 -4.50
C THR A 85 -17.95 4.99 -5.10
N LYS A 86 -17.52 4.69 -6.33
CA LYS A 86 -17.59 3.32 -6.87
C LYS A 86 -16.35 2.54 -6.45
N ILE A 87 -16.48 1.23 -6.32
CA ILE A 87 -15.35 0.39 -5.87
C ILE A 87 -14.17 0.52 -6.84
N GLU A 88 -14.45 0.73 -8.13
CA GLU A 88 -13.48 0.95 -9.19
C GLU A 88 -12.75 2.31 -9.09
N ASP A 89 -13.32 3.30 -8.39
CA ASP A 89 -12.68 4.62 -8.22
C ASP A 89 -11.58 4.58 -7.15
N ILE A 90 -11.69 3.66 -6.19
CA ILE A 90 -10.81 3.59 -5.00
C ILE A 90 -9.95 2.31 -4.96
N THR A 91 -10.07 1.45 -5.96
CA THR A 91 -9.29 0.21 -6.09
C THR A 91 -8.70 0.06 -7.48
N CYS A 92 -7.63 -0.73 -7.60
CA CYS A 92 -7.08 -1.16 -8.88
C CYS A 92 -6.74 -2.65 -8.79
N PHE A 93 -7.74 -3.50 -9.04
CA PHE A 93 -7.61 -4.94 -8.88
C PHE A 93 -6.66 -5.56 -9.91
N GLU A 94 -6.51 -4.96 -11.09
CA GLU A 94 -5.55 -5.39 -12.11
C GLU A 94 -4.12 -5.26 -11.61
N ALA A 95 -3.78 -4.10 -11.02
CA ALA A 95 -2.47 -3.88 -10.42
C ALA A 95 -2.23 -4.82 -9.23
N LEU A 96 -3.23 -5.00 -8.36
CA LEU A 96 -3.17 -5.93 -7.24
C LEU A 96 -2.89 -7.36 -7.71
N ASN A 97 -3.62 -7.82 -8.73
CA ASN A 97 -3.51 -9.16 -9.30
C ASN A 97 -2.11 -9.40 -9.88
N VAL A 98 -1.51 -8.40 -10.54
CA VAL A 98 -0.14 -8.50 -11.06
C VAL A 98 0.87 -8.57 -9.91
N VAL A 99 0.80 -7.64 -8.96
CA VAL A 99 1.78 -7.50 -7.87
C VAL A 99 1.80 -8.72 -6.96
N LEU A 100 0.62 -9.25 -6.58
CA LEU A 100 0.53 -10.41 -5.69
C LEU A 100 0.90 -11.73 -6.36
N ASN A 101 0.95 -11.78 -7.70
CA ASN A 101 1.35 -12.96 -8.48
C ASN A 101 2.80 -12.89 -8.98
N TYR A 102 3.62 -11.95 -8.52
CA TYR A 102 5.06 -11.96 -8.81
C TYR A 102 5.74 -13.18 -8.20
N ARG A 103 6.53 -13.87 -9.02
CA ARG A 103 7.35 -15.03 -8.62
C ARG A 103 8.75 -14.63 -8.14
N PHE A 104 8.97 -13.35 -7.90
CA PHE A 104 10.23 -12.80 -7.44
C PHE A 104 9.98 -11.71 -6.41
N GLN A 105 10.99 -11.44 -5.60
CA GLN A 105 10.96 -10.33 -4.66
C GLN A 105 11.58 -9.09 -5.32
N HIS A 106 10.84 -7.98 -5.29
CA HIS A 106 11.29 -6.72 -5.88
C HIS A 106 11.73 -5.74 -4.78
N PHE A 107 13.02 -5.44 -4.74
CA PHE A 107 13.61 -4.48 -3.80
C PHE A 107 14.44 -3.44 -4.55
N CYS A 108 14.48 -2.22 -4.02
CA CYS A 108 15.31 -1.14 -4.55
C CYS A 108 16.24 -0.62 -3.45
N SER A 109 17.48 -0.28 -3.83
CA SER A 109 18.47 0.26 -2.90
C SER A 109 18.24 1.75 -2.64
N MET A 110 18.28 2.13 -1.37
CA MET A 110 18.27 3.53 -0.89
C MET A 110 19.68 4.10 -0.63
N ILE A 111 20.75 3.33 -0.92
CA ILE A 111 22.14 3.73 -0.61
C ILE A 111 22.47 5.10 -1.21
N LYS A 112 22.21 5.29 -2.51
CA LYS A 112 22.49 6.56 -3.20
C LYS A 112 21.80 7.74 -2.53
N SER A 113 20.53 7.60 -2.16
CA SER A 113 19.77 8.67 -1.48
C SER A 113 20.40 9.01 -0.13
N ARG A 114 20.82 7.99 0.63
CA ARG A 114 21.48 8.15 1.94
C ARG A 114 22.86 8.81 1.82
N GLU A 115 23.65 8.43 0.82
CA GLU A 115 24.95 9.05 0.52
C GLU A 115 24.83 10.53 0.16
N PHE A 116 23.70 10.94 -0.44
CA PHE A 116 23.40 12.33 -0.73
C PHE A 116 22.72 13.06 0.45
N GLY A 117 22.51 12.38 1.58
CA GLY A 117 21.99 12.96 2.82
C GLY A 117 20.49 12.79 3.05
N PHE A 118 19.75 12.08 2.18
CA PHE A 118 18.35 11.75 2.44
C PHE A 118 18.24 10.54 3.39
N LEU A 119 17.81 10.79 4.62
CA LEU A 119 17.65 9.78 5.67
C LEU A 119 16.18 9.46 6.01
N GLY A 120 15.23 9.95 5.20
CA GLY A 120 13.81 9.65 5.39
C GLY A 120 13.52 8.16 5.25
N TYR A 121 12.69 7.63 6.14
CA TYR A 121 12.28 6.23 6.17
C TYR A 121 10.88 6.09 6.78
N ALA A 122 10.26 4.94 6.57
CA ALA A 122 9.04 4.57 7.25
C ALA A 122 9.09 3.09 7.63
N ASP A 123 8.49 2.75 8.77
CA ASP A 123 8.22 1.35 9.12
C ASP A 123 7.01 0.89 8.29
N THR A 124 7.24 -0.02 7.35
CA THR A 124 6.24 -0.44 6.37
C THR A 124 5.01 -1.01 7.05
N LEU A 125 5.16 -1.86 8.07
CA LEU A 125 4.02 -2.49 8.73
C LEU A 125 3.24 -1.50 9.61
N LYS A 126 3.92 -0.61 10.34
CA LYS A 126 3.25 0.45 11.11
C LYS A 126 2.52 1.46 10.22
N SER A 127 3.00 1.69 9.00
CA SER A 127 2.35 2.61 8.06
C SER A 127 0.93 2.18 7.68
N ILE A 128 0.64 0.87 7.69
CA ILE A 128 -0.65 0.31 7.31
C ILE A 128 -1.76 0.86 8.23
N GLN A 129 -1.58 0.75 9.54
CA GLN A 129 -2.57 1.22 10.52
C GLN A 129 -2.80 2.73 10.39
N MET A 130 -1.74 3.50 10.16
CA MET A 130 -1.84 4.94 9.94
C MET A 130 -2.64 5.28 8.67
N TRP A 131 -2.33 4.62 7.54
CA TRP A 131 -3.03 4.86 6.27
C TRP A 131 -4.50 4.41 6.31
N VAL A 132 -4.79 3.24 6.91
CA VAL A 132 -6.17 2.80 7.14
C VAL A 132 -6.91 3.79 8.04
N GLY A 133 -6.30 4.23 9.13
CA GLY A 133 -6.87 5.25 10.02
C GLY A 133 -7.16 6.57 9.28
N ARG A 134 -6.26 6.99 8.37
CA ARG A 134 -6.45 8.19 7.55
C ARG A 134 -7.59 8.02 6.53
N LEU A 135 -7.68 6.88 5.85
CA LEU A 135 -8.78 6.58 4.92
C LEU A 135 -10.13 6.56 5.64
N GLY A 136 -10.18 5.95 6.84
CA GLY A 136 -11.36 6.01 7.71
C GLY A 136 -11.66 7.44 8.16
N ALA A 137 -10.64 8.24 8.48
CA ALA A 137 -10.80 9.64 8.85
C ALA A 137 -11.46 10.45 7.72
N MET A 138 -11.08 10.18 6.47
CA MET A 138 -11.64 10.77 5.24
C MET A 138 -12.97 10.16 4.80
N LYS A 139 -13.55 9.22 5.57
CA LYS A 139 -14.77 8.48 5.22
C LYS A 139 -14.67 7.72 3.88
N MET A 140 -13.47 7.29 3.46
CA MET A 140 -13.32 6.46 2.26
C MET A 140 -13.58 4.97 2.54
N ILE A 141 -13.37 4.55 3.77
CA ILE A 141 -13.66 3.20 4.28
C ILE A 141 -14.33 3.32 5.64
N PRO A 142 -15.08 2.30 6.10
CA PRO A 142 -15.65 2.31 7.44
C PRO A 142 -14.58 2.52 8.51
N ARG A 143 -14.89 3.37 9.49
CA ARG A 143 -14.14 3.39 10.76
C ARG A 143 -14.63 2.18 11.57
N ARG A 144 -13.70 1.54 12.27
CA ARG A 144 -14.09 0.67 13.39
C ARG A 144 -14.71 1.49 14.50
#